data_AF-A0A388LN28-F1
#
_entry.id   AF-A0A388LN28-F1
#
_cell.length_a   1.000
_cell.length_b   1.000
_cell.length_c   1.000
_cell.angle_alpha   90.00
_cell.angle_beta   90.00
_cell.angle_gamma   90.00
#
_symmetry.space_group_name_H-M   'P 1'
#
loop_
_entity.id
_entity.type
_entity.pdbx_description
1 polymer ?
#
loop_
_entity_poly.entity_id
_entity_poly.type
_entity_poly.pdbx_seq_one_letter_code
_entity_poly.pdbx_strand_id
1 'polypeptide(L)'
;MDTICPYDDRPDGADGPNDDTVVLDFRTAFEGSLFEKWHVLPLQMACLDTSASVGDAVLLHDFVSEPGRIRLMRENIDAFANGFAKHCKTNQRLDYQVLSNLARKFAAEFLQIDCSDDPRDHNDCECGHIINGSAEDDGSSDGAENLHDLVLDDLISVDDLPAEGHLHVDVKKAFATSFLRYCFSVSSPQLKLCFSRWGKNVNGESDQILARRLFDYCEKECRDSLGKSCFHNMVLEEGSLGFLVDFDLAGSDGRTYPLRMLMLDGYWTSELSGVGSFAHVRERDTGVVIAKANGGNADDSTIIRVVAEELVQKRYKPHGNIPTLVMRWWGTLPIYFGNIDLFTDWDVTPKSRRMLTPEELESVRSLHEMSFNPGYLVYASQSEVERLIPVAASLTRLVFGTACPMFNSEMVFRATHRSSFNYKVIKYGLRLSTLGDVKRYRCHHFARLFKGSMWEQLPEELVQRIVGFLPPRHMCRPPASFPTIL
;
A
#
# COMPACT_ATOMS: atom_id res chain seq x y z
N MET A 1 8.12 -19.31 -18.06
CA MET A 1 9.07 -18.17 -18.12
C MET A 1 9.33 -17.78 -16.68
N ASP A 2 10.31 -18.43 -16.07
CA ASP A 2 10.62 -18.28 -14.64
C ASP A 2 11.44 -17.02 -14.42
N THR A 3 10.74 -15.94 -14.09
CA THR A 3 11.39 -14.69 -13.68
C THR A 3 11.50 -14.72 -12.16
N ILE A 4 12.58 -15.35 -11.68
CA ILE A 4 12.97 -15.31 -10.28
C ILE A 4 13.14 -13.84 -9.88
N CYS A 5 12.32 -13.37 -8.95
CA CYS A 5 12.54 -12.09 -8.26
C CYS A 5 13.94 -12.15 -7.62
N PRO A 6 14.88 -11.24 -7.92
CA PRO A 6 16.22 -11.29 -7.38
C PRO A 6 16.21 -10.71 -5.97
N TYR A 7 15.62 -11.44 -5.03
CA TYR A 7 15.75 -11.16 -3.61
C TYR A 7 16.55 -12.30 -2.96
N ASP A 8 17.85 -12.02 -2.81
CA ASP A 8 18.79 -12.59 -1.83
C ASP A 8 18.85 -14.12 -1.67
N ASP A 9 19.17 -14.83 -2.75
CA ASP A 9 20.02 -16.04 -2.67
C ASP A 9 21.51 -15.65 -2.63
N ARG A 10 21.85 -14.55 -1.95
CA ARG A 10 23.26 -14.29 -1.63
C ARG A 10 23.64 -15.25 -0.52
N PRO A 11 24.72 -16.04 -0.67
CA PRO A 11 25.21 -16.87 0.43
C PRO A 11 25.40 -15.99 1.67
N ASP A 12 25.04 -16.50 2.85
CA ASP A 12 24.99 -15.85 4.17
C ASP A 12 26.30 -15.16 4.66
N GLY A 13 27.25 -14.88 3.76
CA GLY A 13 28.45 -14.09 3.98
C GLY A 13 28.68 -12.95 2.98
N ALA A 14 27.68 -12.59 2.15
CA ALA A 14 27.81 -11.44 1.23
C ALA A 14 27.65 -10.12 1.99
N ASP A 15 28.68 -9.28 1.92
CA ASP A 15 28.75 -7.95 2.51
C ASP A 15 27.42 -7.21 2.39
N GLY A 16 26.84 -6.87 3.55
CA GLY A 16 25.66 -6.01 3.62
C GLY A 16 25.88 -4.69 2.87
N PRO A 17 24.83 -3.89 2.64
CA PRO A 17 24.96 -2.65 1.90
C PRO A 17 26.10 -1.80 2.46
N ASN A 18 27.04 -1.43 1.57
CA ASN A 18 28.20 -0.62 1.92
C ASN A 18 27.74 0.71 2.54
N ASP A 19 28.56 1.31 3.42
CA ASP A 19 28.27 2.61 4.03
C ASP A 19 28.07 3.72 3.00
N ASP A 20 28.68 3.60 1.82
CA ASP A 20 28.50 4.52 0.68
C ASP A 20 27.16 4.34 -0.06
N THR A 21 26.34 3.36 0.33
CA THR A 21 25.03 3.13 -0.28
C THR A 21 24.17 4.38 -0.09
N VAL A 22 23.70 4.93 -1.20
CA VAL A 22 22.83 6.13 -1.19
C VAL A 22 21.42 5.73 -0.76
N VAL A 23 20.87 6.46 0.20
CA VAL A 23 19.56 6.21 0.80
C VAL A 23 18.77 7.51 0.95
N LEU A 24 17.45 7.38 1.08
CA LEU A 24 16.54 8.44 1.48
C LEU A 24 16.15 8.24 2.94
N ASP A 25 16.75 9.00 3.86
CA ASP A 25 16.42 8.95 5.29
C ASP A 25 15.18 9.81 5.56
N PHE A 26 14.08 9.18 5.97
CA PHE A 26 12.80 9.86 6.21
C PHE A 26 12.89 10.98 7.26
N ARG A 27 13.93 11.01 8.08
CA ARG A 27 14.13 12.06 9.09
C ARG A 27 14.55 13.39 8.50
N THR A 28 15.39 13.37 7.48
CA THR A 28 16.09 14.56 6.96
C THR A 28 15.79 14.81 5.49
N ALA A 29 15.28 13.81 4.78
CA ALA A 29 15.03 13.88 3.34
C ALA A 29 14.02 14.97 2.96
N PHE A 30 13.08 15.28 3.85
CA PHE A 30 11.99 16.21 3.57
C PHE A 30 12.30 17.66 3.96
N GLU A 31 13.43 17.92 4.63
CA GLU A 31 13.84 19.29 4.97
C GLU A 31 14.22 20.09 3.70
N GLY A 32 13.60 21.24 3.52
CA GLY A 32 13.67 22.08 2.33
C GLY A 32 13.01 21.46 1.09
N SER A 33 12.30 20.35 1.24
CA SER A 33 11.65 19.68 0.12
C SER A 33 10.33 20.35 -0.27
N LEU A 34 9.76 19.94 -1.41
CA LEU A 34 8.44 20.41 -1.81
C LEU A 34 7.32 19.86 -0.91
N PHE A 35 7.53 18.77 -0.18
CA PHE A 35 6.56 18.33 0.84
C PHE A 35 6.46 19.35 1.98
N GLU A 36 7.61 19.79 2.51
CA GLU A 36 7.65 20.82 3.55
C GLU A 36 7.12 22.17 3.05
N LYS A 37 7.42 22.56 1.80
CA LYS A 37 6.87 23.77 1.15
C LYS A 37 5.32 23.76 1.16
N TRP A 38 4.73 22.59 0.98
CA TRP A 38 3.28 22.37 0.99
C TRP A 38 2.76 21.90 2.35
N HIS A 39 3.53 22.10 3.42
CA HIS A 39 3.12 21.85 4.80
C HIS A 39 2.77 20.38 5.10
N VAL A 40 3.28 19.44 4.30
CA VAL A 40 3.15 18.00 4.50
C VAL A 40 4.47 17.48 5.07
N LEU A 41 4.40 16.79 6.21
CA LEU A 41 5.55 16.20 6.90
C LEU A 41 5.42 14.67 6.92
N PRO A 42 6.00 13.96 5.95
CA PRO A 42 5.97 12.49 5.94
C PRO A 42 6.73 11.90 7.14
N LEU A 43 6.12 10.91 7.79
CA LEU A 43 6.70 10.23 8.95
C LEU A 43 6.99 8.75 8.68
N GLN A 44 6.06 8.06 8.03
CA GLN A 44 6.14 6.64 7.72
C GLN A 44 5.51 6.39 6.36
N MET A 45 6.05 5.40 5.66
CA MET A 45 5.36 4.78 4.54
C MET A 45 5.47 3.27 4.65
N ALA A 46 4.40 2.55 4.37
CA ALA A 46 4.43 1.12 4.14
C ALA A 46 3.78 0.80 2.79
N CYS A 47 4.26 -0.26 2.16
CA CYS A 47 3.80 -0.77 0.89
C CYS A 47 3.57 -2.27 1.04
N LEU A 48 2.39 -2.71 0.63
CA LEU A 48 2.08 -4.12 0.40
C LEU A 48 1.93 -4.33 -1.11
N ASP A 49 2.89 -5.02 -1.71
CA ASP A 49 2.89 -5.42 -3.11
C ASP A 49 2.85 -6.96 -3.16
N THR A 50 1.68 -7.53 -3.44
CA THR A 50 1.55 -8.99 -3.48
C THR A 50 1.95 -9.60 -4.82
N SER A 51 2.41 -8.80 -5.81
CA SER A 51 2.77 -9.28 -7.16
C SER A 51 3.85 -10.37 -7.12
N ALA A 52 4.77 -10.30 -6.16
CA ALA A 52 5.83 -11.29 -5.97
C ALA A 52 5.33 -12.67 -5.51
N SER A 53 4.15 -12.74 -4.88
CA SER A 53 3.56 -13.97 -4.34
C SER A 53 2.30 -14.42 -5.08
N VAL A 54 1.94 -13.77 -6.19
CA VAL A 54 0.83 -14.18 -7.07
C VAL A 54 0.98 -15.64 -7.50
N GLY A 55 2.22 -16.04 -7.85
CA GLY A 55 2.50 -17.42 -8.25
C GLY A 55 2.12 -18.47 -7.20
N ASP A 56 2.25 -18.15 -5.90
CA ASP A 56 1.87 -19.08 -4.83
C ASP A 56 0.35 -19.26 -4.74
N ALA A 57 -0.41 -18.17 -4.95
CA ALA A 57 -1.86 -18.18 -4.98
C ALA A 57 -2.39 -18.90 -6.24
N VAL A 58 -1.81 -18.62 -7.41
CA VAL A 58 -2.14 -19.29 -8.69
C VAL A 58 -1.90 -20.79 -8.59
N LEU A 59 -0.77 -21.22 -8.03
CA LEU A 59 -0.50 -22.65 -7.83
C LEU A 59 -1.54 -23.33 -6.94
N LEU A 60 -1.99 -22.65 -5.87
CA LEU A 60 -3.05 -23.21 -5.04
C LEU A 60 -4.38 -23.25 -5.79
N HIS A 61 -4.72 -22.19 -6.51
CA HIS A 61 -5.92 -22.11 -7.35
C HIS A 61 -5.96 -23.26 -8.37
N ASP A 62 -4.86 -23.47 -9.11
CA ASP A 62 -4.75 -24.52 -10.12
C ASP A 62 -4.86 -25.91 -9.48
N PHE A 63 -4.21 -26.10 -8.32
CA PHE A 63 -4.33 -27.34 -7.57
C PHE A 63 -5.77 -27.62 -7.13
N VAL A 64 -6.46 -26.66 -6.50
CA VAL A 64 -7.84 -26.88 -6.04
C VAL A 64 -8.88 -26.88 -7.16
N SER A 65 -8.49 -26.47 -8.36
CA SER A 65 -9.32 -26.54 -9.56
C SER A 65 -9.46 -27.97 -10.09
N GLU A 66 -8.52 -28.87 -9.78
CA GLU A 66 -8.66 -30.29 -10.12
C GLU A 66 -9.75 -30.96 -9.26
N PRO A 67 -10.56 -31.89 -9.82
CA PRO A 67 -11.63 -32.56 -9.08
C PRO A 67 -11.15 -33.34 -7.86
N GLY A 68 -11.90 -33.24 -6.74
CA GLY A 68 -11.68 -34.00 -5.51
C GLY A 68 -10.59 -33.44 -4.59
N ARG A 69 -10.00 -32.29 -4.93
CA ARG A 69 -8.89 -31.70 -4.17
C ARG A 69 -9.35 -30.98 -2.93
N ILE A 70 -10.51 -30.32 -2.97
CA ILE A 70 -11.10 -29.72 -1.77
C ILE A 70 -11.57 -30.82 -0.81
N ARG A 71 -12.19 -31.90 -1.29
CA ARG A 71 -12.56 -33.04 -0.44
C ARG A 71 -11.38 -33.64 0.27
N LEU A 72 -10.23 -33.75 -0.41
CA LEU A 72 -9.00 -34.22 0.20
C LEU A 72 -8.58 -33.37 1.41
N MET A 73 -8.80 -32.06 1.36
CA MET A 73 -8.56 -31.15 2.49
C MET A 73 -9.41 -31.53 3.71
N ARG A 74 -10.72 -31.76 3.50
CA ARG A 74 -11.67 -32.15 4.57
C ARG A 74 -11.38 -33.53 5.13
N GLU A 75 -11.04 -34.49 4.29
CA GLU A 75 -10.83 -35.89 4.69
C GLU A 75 -9.46 -36.11 5.34
N ASN A 76 -8.40 -35.48 4.79
CA ASN A 76 -7.04 -35.67 5.25
C ASN A 76 -6.12 -34.49 4.84
N ILE A 77 -5.92 -33.56 5.79
CA ILE A 77 -5.10 -32.35 5.61
C ILE A 77 -3.66 -32.68 5.18
N ASP A 78 -3.04 -33.76 5.69
CA ASP A 78 -1.69 -34.16 5.27
C ASP A 78 -1.68 -34.68 3.83
N ALA A 79 -2.72 -35.41 3.40
CA ALA A 79 -2.85 -35.85 2.02
C ALA A 79 -3.05 -34.66 1.07
N PHE A 80 -3.84 -33.66 1.47
CA PHE A 80 -3.99 -32.40 0.74
C PHE A 80 -2.65 -31.68 0.58
N ALA A 81 -1.92 -31.48 1.67
CA ALA A 81 -0.62 -30.81 1.66
C ALA A 81 0.43 -31.55 0.81
N ASN A 82 0.45 -32.89 0.86
CA ASN A 82 1.33 -33.71 0.05
C ASN A 82 0.95 -33.66 -1.44
N GLY A 83 -0.35 -33.64 -1.75
CA GLY A 83 -0.87 -33.42 -3.10
C GLY A 83 -0.41 -32.08 -3.66
N PHE A 84 -0.55 -31.02 -2.86
CA PHE A 84 -0.11 -29.68 -3.23
C PHE A 84 1.42 -29.61 -3.42
N ALA A 85 2.20 -30.24 -2.53
CA ALA A 85 3.66 -30.34 -2.68
C ALA A 85 4.06 -30.96 -4.03
N LYS A 86 3.37 -32.03 -4.44
CA LYS A 86 3.60 -32.70 -5.72
C LYS A 86 3.21 -31.81 -6.91
N HIS A 87 2.12 -31.04 -6.78
CA HIS A 87 1.69 -30.08 -7.79
C HIS A 87 2.73 -28.95 -7.95
N CYS A 88 3.18 -28.32 -6.85
CA CYS A 88 4.25 -27.33 -6.87
C CYS A 88 5.55 -27.86 -7.47
N LYS A 89 5.94 -29.10 -7.14
CA LYS A 89 7.14 -29.75 -7.71
C LYS A 89 7.03 -29.98 -9.21
N THR A 90 5.85 -30.35 -9.70
CA THR A 90 5.58 -30.50 -11.15
C THR A 90 5.73 -29.16 -11.87
N ASN A 91 5.32 -28.08 -11.21
CA ASN A 91 5.48 -26.70 -11.67
C ASN A 91 6.86 -26.08 -11.30
N GLN A 92 7.87 -26.91 -11.02
CA GLN A 92 9.28 -26.51 -10.83
C GLN A 92 9.53 -25.49 -9.70
N ARG A 93 8.63 -25.38 -8.72
CA ARG A 93 8.87 -24.54 -7.53
C ARG A 93 9.92 -25.18 -6.63
N LEU A 94 10.94 -24.42 -6.28
CA LEU A 94 12.03 -24.89 -5.40
C LEU A 94 11.62 -24.92 -3.92
N ASP A 95 10.73 -24.03 -3.52
CA ASP A 95 10.23 -23.85 -2.16
C ASP A 95 8.95 -24.67 -1.87
N TYR A 96 8.66 -25.69 -2.69
CA TYR A 96 7.44 -26.49 -2.60
C TYR A 96 7.17 -27.09 -1.21
N GLN A 97 8.20 -27.39 -0.41
CA GLN A 97 8.05 -27.88 0.96
C GLN A 97 7.56 -26.78 1.91
N VAL A 98 8.02 -25.55 1.72
CA VAL A 98 7.56 -24.38 2.50
C VAL A 98 6.10 -24.10 2.17
N LEU A 99 5.76 -24.05 0.88
CA LEU A 99 4.39 -23.82 0.41
C LEU A 99 3.43 -24.92 0.87
N SER A 100 3.85 -26.19 0.80
CA SER A 100 3.06 -27.33 1.31
C SER A 100 2.80 -27.22 2.81
N ASN A 101 3.81 -26.85 3.60
CA ASN A 101 3.65 -26.64 5.03
C ASN A 101 2.70 -25.47 5.35
N LEU A 102 2.75 -24.39 4.57
CA LEU A 102 1.81 -23.27 4.71
C LEU A 102 0.39 -23.68 4.35
N ALA A 103 0.20 -24.39 3.22
CA ALA A 103 -1.10 -24.90 2.79
C ALA A 103 -1.71 -25.86 3.82
N ARG A 104 -0.87 -26.71 4.45
CA ARG A 104 -1.28 -27.59 5.54
C ARG A 104 -1.85 -26.82 6.73
N LYS A 105 -1.12 -25.79 7.19
CA LYS A 105 -1.55 -24.98 8.34
C LYS A 105 -2.79 -24.14 8.00
N PHE A 106 -2.81 -23.55 6.80
CA PHE A 106 -3.96 -22.83 6.28
C PHE A 106 -5.21 -23.71 6.27
N ALA A 107 -5.13 -24.92 5.70
CA ALA A 107 -6.25 -25.87 5.69
C ALA A 107 -6.71 -26.24 7.10
N ALA A 108 -5.78 -26.48 8.03
CA ALA A 108 -6.12 -26.80 9.41
C ALA A 108 -6.84 -25.65 10.13
N GLU A 109 -6.41 -24.40 9.93
CA GLU A 109 -7.07 -23.23 10.50
C GLU A 109 -8.42 -22.95 9.82
N PHE A 110 -8.49 -23.08 8.49
CA PHE A 110 -9.73 -22.92 7.73
C PHE A 110 -10.82 -23.87 8.22
N LEU A 111 -10.49 -25.16 8.41
CA LEU A 111 -11.44 -26.16 8.93
C LEU A 111 -11.82 -25.97 10.41
N GLN A 112 -10.98 -25.31 11.22
CA GLN A 112 -11.30 -25.01 12.62
C GLN A 112 -12.33 -23.89 12.74
N ILE A 113 -12.30 -22.91 11.83
CA ILE A 113 -13.27 -21.80 11.80
C ILE A 113 -14.69 -22.36 11.62
N ASP A 114 -14.87 -23.34 10.71
CA ASP A 114 -16.17 -23.98 10.46
C ASP A 114 -16.69 -24.83 11.64
N CYS A 115 -15.82 -25.27 12.56
CA CYS A 115 -16.25 -26.10 13.69
C CYS A 115 -16.74 -25.27 14.90
N SER A 116 -16.66 -23.93 14.83
CA SER A 116 -16.99 -23.02 15.94
C SER A 116 -18.47 -22.61 16.02
N ASP A 117 -19.37 -23.52 15.62
CA ASP A 117 -20.84 -23.41 15.70
C ASP A 117 -21.40 -23.36 17.14
N ASP A 118 -20.76 -22.62 18.07
CA ASP A 118 -21.45 -22.15 19.27
C ASP A 118 -21.92 -20.71 19.05
N PRO A 119 -23.15 -20.50 18.51
CA PRO A 119 -23.71 -19.18 18.25
C PRO A 119 -24.02 -18.37 19.54
N ARG A 120 -23.49 -18.77 20.71
CA ARG A 120 -23.80 -18.16 22.00
C ARG A 120 -22.63 -17.49 22.72
N ASP A 121 -21.39 -17.56 22.21
CA ASP A 121 -20.23 -17.09 23.01
C ASP A 121 -19.16 -16.29 22.24
N HIS A 122 -19.55 -15.59 21.17
CA HIS A 122 -18.61 -14.76 20.38
C HIS A 122 -18.26 -13.39 20.99
N ASN A 123 -18.51 -13.15 22.28
CA ASN A 123 -18.15 -11.87 22.89
C ASN A 123 -16.70 -11.79 23.40
N ASP A 124 -15.99 -12.92 23.61
CA ASP A 124 -14.72 -12.89 24.36
C ASP A 124 -13.54 -13.63 23.68
N CYS A 125 -13.45 -13.66 22.34
CA CYS A 125 -12.19 -14.07 21.69
C CYS A 125 -11.17 -12.92 21.77
N GLU A 126 -10.42 -12.93 22.87
CA GLU A 126 -9.44 -11.95 23.34
C GLU A 126 -8.13 -11.92 22.51
N CYS A 127 -8.23 -11.94 21.17
CA CYS A 127 -7.19 -11.39 20.28
C CYS A 127 -7.43 -9.91 19.93
N GLY A 128 -8.48 -9.31 20.49
CA GLY A 128 -8.84 -7.91 20.35
C GLY A 128 -8.59 -7.08 21.61
N HIS A 129 -7.35 -6.99 22.09
CA HIS A 129 -7.02 -6.13 23.25
C HIS A 129 -5.78 -5.26 23.04
N ILE A 130 -5.80 -4.47 21.96
CA ILE A 130 -5.39 -3.05 21.93
C ILE A 130 -6.25 -2.46 20.80
N ILE A 131 -7.40 -1.82 21.04
CA ILE A 131 -7.55 -0.42 21.45
C ILE A 131 -8.95 -0.28 22.06
N ASN A 132 -9.01 0.10 23.34
CA ASN A 132 -10.17 0.77 23.91
C ASN A 132 -10.16 2.22 23.40
N GLY A 133 -11.24 2.61 22.71
CA GLY A 133 -11.46 3.94 22.16
C GLY A 133 -12.89 4.08 21.66
N SER A 134 -13.84 3.93 22.58
CA SER A 134 -15.26 4.19 22.38
C SER A 134 -15.51 5.65 21.97
N ALA A 135 -16.20 5.87 20.84
CA ALA A 135 -17.50 6.55 20.80
C ALA A 135 -17.91 6.85 19.35
N GLU A 136 -19.00 6.20 18.94
CA GLU A 136 -20.05 6.69 18.04
C GLU A 136 -19.74 6.94 16.54
N ASP A 137 -20.48 6.17 15.73
CA ASP A 137 -21.25 6.65 14.57
C ASP A 137 -20.55 6.76 13.20
N ASP A 138 -20.46 5.61 12.52
CA ASP A 138 -21.24 5.39 11.29
C ASP A 138 -21.69 3.92 11.21
N GLY A 139 -23.01 3.71 11.16
CA GLY A 139 -23.66 2.39 11.19
C GLY A 139 -23.39 1.51 9.96
N SER A 140 -22.15 1.05 9.79
CA SER A 140 -21.80 -0.08 8.91
C SER A 140 -21.06 -1.13 9.75
N SER A 141 -21.85 -1.90 10.50
CA SER A 141 -21.41 -3.09 11.23
C SER A 141 -21.27 -4.31 10.28
N ASP A 142 -20.95 -4.11 9.00
CA ASP A 142 -20.88 -5.17 7.97
C ASP A 142 -19.44 -5.54 7.57
N GLY A 143 -18.41 -4.95 8.20
CA GLY A 143 -17.03 -5.05 7.70
C GLY A 143 -16.21 -6.27 8.16
N ALA A 144 -16.74 -7.15 9.00
CA ALA A 144 -16.03 -8.32 9.51
C ALA A 144 -16.46 -9.64 8.85
N GLU A 145 -17.01 -9.58 7.63
CA GLU A 145 -17.18 -10.73 6.73
C GLU A 145 -15.79 -11.19 6.20
N ASN A 146 -15.00 -11.74 7.13
CA ASN A 146 -13.65 -12.25 6.98
C ASN A 146 -13.70 -13.76 6.77
N LEU A 147 -13.32 -14.31 5.61
CA LEU A 147 -13.28 -15.76 5.35
C LEU A 147 -14.61 -16.54 5.54
N HIS A 148 -15.52 -16.08 6.41
CA HIS A 148 -16.74 -16.71 6.87
C HIS A 148 -17.81 -16.78 5.79
N ASP A 149 -17.72 -15.94 4.75
CA ASP A 149 -18.59 -16.06 3.58
C ASP A 149 -18.25 -17.27 2.71
N LEU A 150 -17.00 -17.76 2.78
CA LEU A 150 -16.59 -18.97 2.08
C LEU A 150 -16.91 -20.15 2.99
N VAL A 151 -18.12 -20.68 2.87
CA VAL A 151 -18.49 -21.89 3.58
C VAL A 151 -17.75 -23.07 2.92
N LEU A 152 -17.12 -23.94 3.71
CA LEU A 152 -16.50 -25.16 3.18
C LEU A 152 -17.47 -25.99 2.33
N ASP A 153 -18.75 -25.98 2.66
CA ASP A 153 -19.79 -26.64 1.88
C ASP A 153 -19.95 -26.03 0.47
N ASP A 154 -19.76 -24.72 0.30
CA ASP A 154 -19.73 -24.09 -1.02
C ASP A 154 -18.54 -24.62 -1.82
N LEU A 155 -17.35 -24.65 -1.21
CA LEU A 155 -16.13 -25.20 -1.84
C LEU A 155 -16.29 -26.68 -2.22
N ILE A 156 -16.95 -27.49 -1.38
CA ILE A 156 -17.17 -28.92 -1.64
C ILE A 156 -18.23 -29.13 -2.72
N SER A 157 -19.29 -28.32 -2.73
CA SER A 157 -20.35 -28.41 -3.73
C SER A 157 -19.82 -28.19 -5.15
N VAL A 158 -18.72 -27.43 -5.28
CA VAL A 158 -18.07 -27.09 -6.55
C VAL A 158 -16.81 -27.91 -6.85
N ASP A 159 -16.41 -28.84 -5.97
CA ASP A 159 -15.15 -29.58 -6.10
C ASP A 159 -15.13 -30.52 -7.32
N ASP A 160 -16.22 -31.27 -7.54
CA ASP A 160 -16.36 -32.24 -8.64
C ASP A 160 -16.83 -31.62 -9.96
N LEU A 161 -17.25 -30.35 -9.93
CA LEU A 161 -17.84 -29.72 -11.11
C LEU A 161 -16.74 -29.33 -12.10
N PRO A 162 -16.97 -29.52 -13.42
CA PRO A 162 -16.02 -29.09 -14.43
C PRO A 162 -15.79 -27.58 -14.34
N ALA A 163 -14.59 -27.12 -14.68
CA ALA A 163 -14.15 -25.72 -14.58
C ALA A 163 -14.92 -24.73 -15.48
N GLU A 164 -15.97 -25.16 -16.18
CA GLU A 164 -16.69 -24.37 -17.18
C GLU A 164 -17.78 -23.45 -16.59
N GLY A 165 -18.08 -23.54 -15.28
CA GLY A 165 -19.07 -22.68 -14.62
C GLY A 165 -18.45 -21.46 -13.92
N HIS A 166 -18.86 -20.24 -14.30
CA HIS A 166 -18.35 -18.98 -13.74
C HIS A 166 -18.39 -18.92 -12.20
N LEU A 167 -19.48 -19.37 -11.56
CA LEU A 167 -19.62 -19.33 -10.10
C LEU A 167 -18.61 -20.24 -9.38
N HIS A 168 -18.28 -21.39 -9.95
CA HIS A 168 -17.33 -22.35 -9.35
C HIS A 168 -15.91 -21.81 -9.34
N VAL A 169 -15.56 -21.07 -10.40
CA VAL A 169 -14.26 -20.42 -10.54
C VAL A 169 -14.10 -19.36 -9.46
N ASP A 170 -15.10 -18.51 -9.21
CA ASP A 170 -15.00 -17.42 -8.24
C ASP A 170 -14.76 -17.91 -6.80
N VAL A 171 -15.44 -18.98 -6.38
CA VAL A 171 -15.27 -19.56 -5.02
C VAL A 171 -13.85 -20.11 -4.83
N LYS A 172 -13.31 -20.82 -5.83
CA LYS A 172 -11.93 -21.35 -5.79
C LYS A 172 -10.89 -20.22 -5.82
N LYS A 173 -11.14 -19.16 -6.58
CA LYS A 173 -10.28 -17.96 -6.59
C LYS A 173 -10.26 -17.25 -5.24
N ALA A 174 -11.41 -17.13 -4.59
CA ALA A 174 -11.52 -16.52 -3.27
C ALA A 174 -10.79 -17.34 -2.19
N PHE A 175 -10.85 -18.67 -2.27
CA PHE A 175 -10.06 -19.57 -1.42
C PHE A 175 -8.55 -19.42 -1.64
N ALA A 176 -8.09 -19.36 -2.89
CA ALA A 176 -6.68 -19.11 -3.21
C ALA A 176 -6.20 -17.72 -2.75
N THR A 177 -7.04 -16.69 -2.90
CA THR A 177 -6.77 -15.34 -2.37
C THR A 177 -6.63 -15.34 -0.85
N SER A 178 -7.48 -16.12 -0.16
CA SER A 178 -7.42 -16.31 1.29
C SER A 178 -6.12 -16.98 1.74
N PHE A 179 -5.62 -17.95 0.98
CA PHE A 179 -4.31 -18.55 1.24
C PHE A 179 -3.17 -17.53 1.09
N LEU A 180 -3.21 -16.65 0.09
CA LEU A 180 -2.22 -15.59 -0.04
C LEU A 180 -2.24 -14.66 1.19
N ARG A 181 -3.44 -14.26 1.63
CA ARG A 181 -3.65 -13.48 2.86
C ARG A 181 -3.04 -14.15 4.09
N TYR A 182 -3.23 -15.46 4.20
CA TYR A 182 -2.66 -16.28 5.25
C TYR A 182 -1.13 -16.30 5.20
N CYS A 183 -0.53 -16.52 4.02
CA CYS A 183 0.91 -16.66 3.82
C CYS A 183 1.70 -15.48 4.43
N PHE A 184 1.37 -14.24 4.10
CA PHE A 184 2.10 -13.09 4.66
C PHE A 184 1.68 -12.75 6.11
N SER A 185 0.56 -13.29 6.60
CA SER A 185 0.15 -13.12 8.00
C SER A 185 0.94 -14.02 8.95
N VAL A 186 1.29 -15.23 8.53
CA VAL A 186 1.97 -16.23 9.39
C VAL A 186 3.44 -16.47 9.06
N SER A 187 3.88 -16.16 7.84
CA SER A 187 5.25 -16.45 7.38
C SER A 187 6.05 -15.17 7.20
N SER A 188 7.02 -14.94 8.11
CA SER A 188 7.93 -13.80 8.00
C SER A 188 8.71 -13.76 6.67
N PRO A 189 9.21 -14.89 6.12
CA PRO A 189 9.82 -14.91 4.80
C PRO A 189 8.88 -14.40 3.70
N GLN A 190 7.64 -14.90 3.64
CA GLN A 190 6.66 -14.48 2.63
C GLN A 190 6.27 -13.01 2.80
N LEU A 191 6.09 -12.56 4.05
CA LEU A 191 5.83 -11.16 4.34
C LEU A 191 6.93 -10.25 3.82
N LYS A 192 8.22 -10.62 3.97
CA LYS A 192 9.35 -9.81 3.49
C LYS A 192 9.38 -9.67 1.96
N LEU A 193 8.77 -10.60 1.22
CA LEU A 193 8.67 -10.52 -0.24
C LEU A 193 7.64 -9.47 -0.68
N CYS A 194 6.55 -9.31 0.08
CA CYS A 194 5.44 -8.46 -0.30
C CYS A 194 5.36 -7.14 0.47
N PHE A 195 6.00 -7.03 1.62
CA PHE A 195 5.83 -5.89 2.52
C PHE A 195 7.13 -5.14 2.73
N SER A 196 7.07 -3.83 2.55
CA SER A 196 8.17 -2.91 2.84
C SER A 196 7.67 -1.74 3.69
N ARG A 197 8.49 -1.31 4.65
CA ARG A 197 8.20 -0.17 5.51
C ARG A 197 9.41 0.73 5.68
N TRP A 198 9.16 2.03 5.66
CA TRP A 198 10.15 3.10 5.81
C TRP A 198 9.65 4.16 6.79
N GLY A 199 10.60 4.91 7.36
CA GLY A 199 10.30 5.97 8.32
C GLY A 199 10.09 5.49 9.76
N LYS A 200 9.48 6.35 10.58
CA LYS A 200 9.25 6.11 12.02
C LYS A 200 7.97 5.31 12.19
N ASN A 201 8.05 4.15 12.85
CA ASN A 201 6.86 3.45 13.34
C ASN A 201 6.14 4.30 14.39
N VAL A 202 5.13 5.06 13.99
CA VAL A 202 4.48 6.05 14.87
C VAL A 202 3.59 5.36 15.91
N ASN A 203 2.88 4.31 15.50
CA ASN A 203 1.88 3.63 16.32
C ASN A 203 2.39 2.32 16.96
N GLY A 204 3.66 1.96 16.76
CA GLY A 204 4.24 0.75 17.34
C GLY A 204 3.73 -0.56 16.70
N GLU A 205 3.11 -0.49 15.52
CA GLU A 205 2.49 -1.65 14.86
C GLU A 205 3.53 -2.58 14.25
N SER A 206 3.22 -3.89 14.25
CA SER A 206 4.03 -4.90 13.57
C SER A 206 3.81 -4.86 12.06
N ASP A 207 4.78 -5.37 11.30
CA ASP A 207 4.68 -5.47 9.84
C ASP A 207 3.51 -6.38 9.42
N GLN A 208 3.26 -7.46 10.18
CA GLN A 208 2.14 -8.38 9.96
C GLN A 208 0.78 -7.67 10.08
N ILE A 209 0.60 -6.85 11.13
CA ILE A 209 -0.65 -6.11 11.36
C ILE A 209 -0.87 -5.10 10.23
N LEU A 210 0.18 -4.39 9.82
CA LEU A 210 0.09 -3.41 8.75
C LEU A 210 -0.19 -4.05 7.39
N ALA A 211 0.49 -5.16 7.06
CA ALA A 211 0.25 -5.90 5.83
C ALA A 211 -1.19 -6.43 5.77
N ARG A 212 -1.68 -7.05 6.85
CA ARG A 212 -3.08 -7.50 6.93
C ARG A 212 -4.04 -6.34 6.74
N ARG A 213 -3.84 -5.23 7.46
CA ARG A 213 -4.69 -4.03 7.33
C ARG A 213 -4.71 -3.46 5.91
N LEU A 214 -3.56 -3.46 5.23
CA LEU A 214 -3.48 -3.01 3.84
C LEU A 214 -4.22 -3.95 2.89
N PHE A 215 -4.04 -5.26 3.07
CA PHE A 215 -4.76 -6.25 2.27
C PHE A 215 -6.28 -6.13 2.46
N ASP A 216 -6.73 -6.07 3.71
CA ASP A 216 -8.15 -5.94 4.07
C ASP A 216 -8.75 -4.66 3.51
N TYR A 217 -7.98 -3.56 3.54
CA TYR A 217 -8.38 -2.31 2.92
C TYR A 217 -8.52 -2.43 1.39
N CYS A 218 -7.52 -3.00 0.71
CA CYS A 218 -7.58 -3.21 -0.74
C CYS A 218 -8.75 -4.11 -1.14
N GLU A 219 -8.94 -5.22 -0.43
CA GLU A 219 -10.07 -6.13 -0.64
C GLU A 219 -11.41 -5.41 -0.51
N LYS A 220 -11.57 -4.64 0.56
CA LYS A 220 -12.79 -3.88 0.83
C LYS A 220 -13.06 -2.87 -0.28
N GLU A 221 -12.10 -2.02 -0.64
CA GLU A 221 -12.32 -0.97 -1.65
C GLU A 221 -12.57 -1.55 -3.05
N CYS A 222 -11.88 -2.64 -3.43
CA CYS A 222 -12.15 -3.35 -4.67
C CYS A 222 -13.55 -3.98 -4.67
N ARG A 223 -13.96 -4.61 -3.56
CA ARG A 223 -15.28 -5.22 -3.41
C ARG A 223 -16.39 -4.18 -3.55
N ASP A 224 -16.24 -3.04 -2.87
CA ASP A 224 -17.20 -1.93 -2.87
C ASP A 224 -17.33 -1.29 -4.26
N SER A 225 -16.24 -1.25 -5.03
CA SER A 225 -16.19 -0.49 -6.30
C SER A 225 -16.41 -1.34 -7.54
N LEU A 226 -15.99 -2.61 -7.54
CA LEU A 226 -15.94 -3.49 -8.71
C LEU A 226 -16.70 -4.80 -8.52
N GLY A 227 -17.07 -5.11 -7.28
CA GLY A 227 -17.68 -6.38 -6.91
C GLY A 227 -16.67 -7.41 -6.42
N LYS A 228 -17.20 -8.44 -5.76
CA LYS A 228 -16.41 -9.44 -5.02
C LYS A 228 -15.47 -10.27 -5.91
N SER A 229 -15.93 -10.69 -7.09
CA SER A 229 -15.13 -11.54 -7.99
C SER A 229 -13.94 -10.80 -8.62
N CYS A 230 -14.08 -9.50 -8.90
CA CYS A 230 -13.03 -8.68 -9.51
C CYS A 230 -11.77 -8.61 -8.63
N PHE A 231 -11.92 -8.50 -7.30
CA PHE A 231 -10.75 -8.46 -6.42
C PHE A 231 -9.92 -9.76 -6.50
N HIS A 232 -10.59 -10.92 -6.52
CA HIS A 232 -9.90 -12.20 -6.57
C HIS A 232 -9.21 -12.44 -7.92
N ASN A 233 -9.81 -11.97 -9.02
CA ASN A 233 -9.17 -11.98 -10.35
C ASN A 233 -7.91 -11.13 -10.34
N MET A 234 -8.03 -9.87 -9.93
CA MET A 234 -6.92 -8.93 -9.83
C MET A 234 -5.76 -9.51 -8.99
N VAL A 235 -6.04 -10.09 -7.83
CA VAL A 235 -5.01 -10.69 -6.97
C VAL A 235 -4.31 -11.87 -7.63
N LEU A 236 -5.02 -12.70 -8.38
CA LEU A 236 -4.45 -13.89 -9.04
C LEU A 236 -3.74 -13.57 -10.37
N GLU A 237 -4.08 -12.46 -11.01
CA GLU A 237 -3.46 -12.06 -12.29
C GLU A 237 -2.27 -11.13 -12.07
N GLU A 238 -2.44 -10.12 -11.23
CA GLU A 238 -1.48 -9.02 -11.09
C GLU A 238 -1.02 -8.78 -9.64
N GLY A 239 -1.77 -9.29 -8.67
CA GLY A 239 -1.59 -9.01 -7.24
C GLY A 239 -2.35 -7.76 -6.78
N SER A 240 -2.18 -7.40 -5.53
CA SER A 240 -2.74 -6.21 -4.91
C SER A 240 -1.62 -5.28 -4.47
N LEU A 241 -1.85 -3.98 -4.64
CA LEU A 241 -0.91 -2.94 -4.27
C LEU A 241 -1.54 -1.90 -3.35
N GLY A 242 -1.15 -1.95 -2.07
CA GLY A 242 -1.67 -1.07 -1.03
C GLY A 242 -0.58 -0.23 -0.36
N PHE A 243 -0.91 0.99 0.03
CA PHE A 243 -0.04 1.91 0.75
C PHE A 243 -0.62 2.37 2.07
N LEU A 244 0.26 2.50 3.06
CA LEU A 244 0.00 3.28 4.25
C LEU A 244 0.96 4.46 4.27
N VAL A 245 0.45 5.67 4.46
CA VAL A 245 1.26 6.88 4.64
C VAL A 245 0.87 7.55 5.96
N ASP A 246 1.80 7.60 6.90
CA ASP A 246 1.67 8.46 8.07
C ASP A 246 2.35 9.79 7.78
N PHE A 247 1.60 10.87 7.89
CA PHE A 247 2.08 12.22 7.66
C PHE A 247 1.40 13.20 8.60
N ASP A 248 2.07 14.30 8.89
CA ASP A 248 1.48 15.39 9.64
C ASP A 248 1.26 16.60 8.72
N LEU A 249 0.13 17.28 8.87
CA LEU A 249 -0.08 18.59 8.23
C LEU A 249 0.34 19.69 9.21
N ALA A 250 1.27 20.55 8.81
CA ALA A 250 1.65 21.72 9.61
C ALA A 250 0.61 22.83 9.39
N GLY A 251 -0.03 23.31 10.45
CA GLY A 251 -0.93 24.46 10.41
C GLY A 251 -0.18 25.79 10.46
N SER A 252 -0.86 26.88 10.11
CA SER A 252 -0.28 28.23 10.15
C SER A 252 0.00 28.76 11.55
N ASP A 253 -0.49 28.07 12.58
CA ASP A 253 -0.16 28.29 13.99
C ASP A 253 1.05 27.46 14.48
N GLY A 254 1.70 26.71 13.58
CA GLY A 254 2.82 25.84 13.90
C GLY A 254 2.45 24.52 14.58
N ARG A 255 1.16 24.24 14.79
CA ARG A 255 0.69 22.95 15.29
C ARG A 255 0.63 21.93 14.16
N THR A 256 0.80 20.66 14.49
CA THR A 256 0.66 19.57 13.52
C THR A 256 -0.69 18.88 13.67
N TYR A 257 -1.26 18.45 12.55
CA TYR A 257 -2.43 17.60 12.51
C TYR A 257 -2.03 16.19 12.04
N PRO A 258 -1.94 15.19 12.96
CA PRO A 258 -1.42 13.88 12.63
C PRO A 258 -2.45 13.04 11.88
N LEU A 259 -2.12 12.68 10.64
CA LEU A 259 -2.98 11.93 9.75
C LEU A 259 -2.34 10.59 9.32
N ARG A 260 -3.19 9.64 8.97
CA ARG A 260 -2.84 8.36 8.38
C ARG A 260 -3.69 8.14 7.14
N MET A 261 -3.05 7.77 6.03
CA MET A 261 -3.73 7.42 4.80
C MET A 261 -3.53 5.93 4.51
N LEU A 262 -4.62 5.21 4.28
CA LEU A 262 -4.62 3.92 3.59
C LEU A 262 -5.01 4.19 2.14
N MET A 263 -4.31 3.59 1.18
CA MET A 263 -4.50 3.87 -0.23
C MET A 263 -4.36 2.61 -1.07
N LEU A 264 -5.24 2.46 -2.06
CA LEU A 264 -5.21 1.46 -3.11
C LEU A 264 -4.96 2.21 -4.42
N ASP A 265 -3.86 1.89 -5.08
CA ASP A 265 -3.53 2.53 -6.35
C ASP A 265 -4.22 1.79 -7.51
N GLY A 266 -5.36 2.32 -7.96
CA GLY A 266 -6.11 1.74 -9.07
C GLY A 266 -5.47 1.92 -10.45
N TYR A 267 -4.27 2.47 -10.59
CA TYR A 267 -3.57 2.50 -11.88
C TYR A 267 -2.49 1.43 -11.99
N TRP A 268 -2.41 0.55 -10.98
CA TRP A 268 -1.49 -0.56 -10.98
C TRP A 268 -1.86 -1.63 -12.01
N THR A 269 -3.16 -1.90 -12.19
CA THR A 269 -3.62 -3.01 -13.03
C THR A 269 -4.40 -2.57 -14.26
N SER A 270 -4.42 -3.45 -15.25
CA SER A 270 -5.20 -3.24 -16.47
C SER A 270 -6.70 -3.22 -16.17
N GLU A 271 -7.18 -4.09 -15.28
CA GLU A 271 -8.57 -4.14 -14.83
C GLU A 271 -9.00 -2.88 -14.08
N LEU A 272 -8.08 -2.24 -13.35
CA LEU A 272 -8.34 -1.01 -12.61
C LEU A 272 -8.11 0.26 -13.44
N SER A 273 -7.57 0.14 -14.66
CA SER A 273 -7.35 1.29 -15.53
C SER A 273 -8.69 1.97 -15.86
N GLY A 274 -8.93 3.10 -15.20
CA GLY A 274 -10.18 3.88 -15.29
C GLY A 274 -10.99 3.94 -13.99
N VAL A 275 -10.69 3.08 -13.02
CA VAL A 275 -11.39 3.08 -11.73
C VAL A 275 -10.88 4.21 -10.83
N GLY A 276 -9.71 4.80 -11.08
CA GLY A 276 -9.15 5.85 -10.23
C GLY A 276 -8.48 5.30 -8.97
N SER A 277 -8.01 6.17 -8.07
CA SER A 277 -7.36 5.74 -6.83
C SER A 277 -8.27 5.89 -5.63
N PHE A 278 -8.16 4.96 -4.68
CA PHE A 278 -8.96 4.95 -3.47
C PHE A 278 -8.09 5.28 -2.27
N ALA A 279 -8.53 6.18 -1.39
CA ALA A 279 -7.82 6.47 -0.16
C ALA A 279 -8.75 6.80 1.01
N HIS A 280 -8.44 6.29 2.19
CA HIS A 280 -9.03 6.70 3.46
C HIS A 280 -8.01 7.43 4.32
N VAL A 281 -8.27 8.70 4.62
CA VAL A 281 -7.44 9.53 5.50
C VAL A 281 -8.11 9.64 6.85
N ARG A 282 -7.42 9.20 7.90
CA ARG A 282 -7.89 9.19 9.29
C ARG A 282 -7.00 10.05 10.18
N GLU A 283 -7.58 10.65 11.20
CA GLU A 283 -6.80 11.25 12.30
C GLU A 283 -6.13 10.13 13.08
N ARG A 284 -4.80 10.22 13.25
CA ARG A 284 -4.01 9.10 13.78
C ARG A 284 -4.36 8.77 15.23
N ASP A 285 -4.72 9.77 16.02
CA ASP A 285 -4.95 9.63 17.46
C ASP A 285 -6.35 9.08 17.79
N THR A 286 -7.35 9.40 16.97
CA THR A 286 -8.77 9.04 17.22
C THR A 286 -9.27 7.96 16.28
N GLY A 287 -8.61 7.74 15.14
CA GLY A 287 -9.06 6.84 14.08
C GLY A 287 -10.24 7.37 13.24
N VAL A 288 -10.75 8.57 13.53
CA VAL A 288 -11.87 9.21 12.81
C VAL A 288 -11.48 9.45 11.36
N VAL A 289 -12.36 9.09 10.43
CA VAL A 289 -12.15 9.36 8.99
C VAL A 289 -12.30 10.85 8.74
N ILE A 290 -11.24 11.47 8.24
CA ILE A 290 -11.15 12.89 7.94
C ILE A 290 -11.51 13.16 6.48
N ALA A 291 -11.04 12.30 5.58
CA ALA A 291 -11.30 12.42 4.16
C ALA A 291 -11.30 11.07 3.46
N LYS A 292 -11.99 11.02 2.31
CA LYS A 292 -12.00 9.88 1.40
C LYS A 292 -11.61 10.35 0.00
N ALA A 293 -10.85 9.54 -0.71
CA ALA A 293 -10.68 9.62 -2.15
C ALA A 293 -11.38 8.42 -2.74
N ASN A 294 -12.40 8.65 -3.56
CA ASN A 294 -13.14 7.58 -4.22
C ASN A 294 -12.75 7.59 -5.70
N GLY A 295 -12.19 6.47 -6.14
CA GLY A 295 -12.12 6.17 -7.56
C GLY A 295 -13.52 5.86 -8.10
N GLY A 296 -13.81 6.20 -9.36
CA GLY A 296 -14.97 5.64 -10.06
C GLY A 296 -16.11 6.63 -10.30
N ASN A 297 -15.87 7.59 -11.18
CA ASN A 297 -16.92 8.06 -12.09
C ASN A 297 -16.54 7.65 -13.52
N ALA A 298 -17.50 7.68 -14.45
CA ALA A 298 -17.30 7.40 -15.88
C ALA A 298 -16.18 8.22 -16.57
N ASP A 299 -15.60 9.19 -15.87
CA ASP A 299 -14.59 10.15 -16.35
C ASP A 299 -13.15 9.83 -15.84
N ASP A 300 -12.89 8.64 -15.28
CA ASP A 300 -11.59 8.25 -14.70
C ASP A 300 -11.07 9.22 -13.62
N SER A 301 -12.00 9.91 -12.94
CA SER A 301 -11.66 10.93 -11.95
C SER A 301 -11.67 10.38 -10.53
N THR A 302 -10.66 10.74 -9.75
CA THR A 302 -10.60 10.53 -8.31
C THR A 302 -11.19 11.74 -7.60
N ILE A 303 -12.31 11.55 -6.89
CA ILE A 303 -12.95 12.62 -6.10
C ILE A 303 -12.43 12.56 -4.67
N ILE A 304 -11.87 13.68 -4.21
CA ILE A 304 -11.39 13.84 -2.85
C ILE A 304 -12.42 14.66 -2.07
N ARG A 305 -12.82 14.14 -0.92
CA ARG A 305 -13.81 14.77 -0.05
C ARG A 305 -13.36 14.72 1.39
N VAL A 306 -13.32 15.88 2.04
CA VAL A 306 -13.25 15.96 3.51
C VAL A 306 -14.62 15.61 4.07
N VAL A 307 -14.70 14.57 4.92
CA VAL A 307 -15.96 14.08 5.49
C VAL A 307 -16.19 14.55 6.94
N ALA A 308 -15.13 14.95 7.64
CA ALA A 308 -15.20 15.48 9.01
C ALA A 308 -14.79 16.96 9.08
N GLU A 309 -15.50 17.83 8.33
CA GLU A 309 -15.13 19.24 8.18
C GLU A 309 -15.03 20.00 9.51
N GLU A 310 -15.96 19.79 10.44
CA GLU A 310 -15.96 20.45 11.74
C GLU A 310 -14.71 20.10 12.57
N LEU A 311 -14.30 18.83 12.52
CA LEU A 311 -13.10 18.36 13.21
C LEU A 311 -11.84 18.96 12.59
N VAL A 312 -11.79 19.02 11.25
CA VAL A 312 -10.69 19.68 10.52
C VAL A 312 -10.59 21.15 10.90
N GLN A 313 -11.70 21.90 10.89
CA GLN A 313 -11.72 23.32 11.24
C GLN A 313 -11.25 23.57 12.69
N LYS A 314 -11.52 22.64 13.60
CA LYS A 314 -11.10 22.72 15.01
C LYS A 314 -9.62 22.40 15.20
N ARG A 315 -9.05 21.49 14.42
CA ARG A 315 -7.70 20.92 14.63
C ARG A 315 -6.64 21.50 13.70
N TYR A 316 -7.01 21.94 12.51
CA TYR A 316 -6.10 22.41 11.48
C TYR A 316 -6.38 23.87 11.15
N LYS A 317 -5.35 24.71 11.30
CA LYS A 317 -5.40 26.11 10.88
C LYS A 317 -4.80 26.26 9.48
N PRO A 318 -5.61 26.60 8.45
CA PRO A 318 -5.10 26.72 7.08
C PRO A 318 -4.08 27.84 6.96
N HIS A 319 -3.17 27.72 5.99
CA HIS A 319 -2.20 28.75 5.66
C HIS A 319 -2.78 29.80 4.72
N GLY A 320 -3.72 29.42 3.86
CA GLY A 320 -4.31 30.32 2.86
C GLY A 320 -3.38 30.62 1.68
N ASN A 321 -2.17 30.05 1.65
CA ASN A 321 -1.28 30.07 0.49
C ASN A 321 -1.50 28.86 -0.45
N ILE A 322 -2.38 27.93 -0.06
CA ILE A 322 -2.78 26.80 -0.89
C ILE A 322 -3.95 27.24 -1.78
N PRO A 323 -3.87 27.05 -3.12
CA PRO A 323 -4.93 27.46 -4.02
C PRO A 323 -6.18 26.56 -3.86
N THR A 324 -7.19 27.07 -3.15
CA THR A 324 -8.44 26.33 -2.86
C THR A 324 -9.58 26.65 -3.82
N LEU A 325 -9.48 27.74 -4.59
CA LEU A 325 -10.52 28.18 -5.51
C LEU A 325 -10.71 27.26 -6.73
N VAL A 326 -9.75 26.39 -7.01
CA VAL A 326 -9.82 25.43 -8.12
C VAL A 326 -10.48 24.14 -7.61
N MET A 327 -11.72 23.89 -8.05
CA MET A 327 -12.49 22.68 -7.68
C MET A 327 -12.17 21.46 -8.56
N ARG A 328 -11.82 21.66 -9.84
CA ARG A 328 -11.50 20.56 -10.77
C ARG A 328 -10.15 20.80 -11.41
N TRP A 329 -9.31 19.77 -11.40
CA TRP A 329 -8.01 19.79 -12.05
C TRP A 329 -8.05 18.85 -13.24
N TRP A 330 -7.69 19.37 -14.41
CA TRP A 330 -7.61 18.55 -15.60
C TRP A 330 -6.25 17.87 -15.66
N GLY A 331 -6.25 16.54 -15.87
CA GLY A 331 -5.08 15.81 -16.37
C GLY A 331 -4.67 16.25 -17.79
N THR A 332 -5.47 17.08 -18.45
CA THR A 332 -5.18 17.77 -19.70
C THR A 332 -5.06 19.29 -19.45
N LEU A 333 -4.05 19.74 -18.72
CA LEU A 333 -3.22 20.80 -19.26
C LEU A 333 -2.41 20.10 -20.34
N PRO A 334 -2.92 19.93 -21.58
CA PRO A 334 -2.14 19.22 -22.56
C PRO A 334 -0.92 20.09 -22.81
N ILE A 335 0.16 19.40 -23.08
CA ILE A 335 1.43 19.87 -23.63
C ILE A 335 1.21 20.66 -24.97
N TYR A 336 -0.04 20.82 -25.43
CA TYR A 336 -0.49 21.82 -26.40
C TYR A 336 -0.67 23.21 -25.76
N PHE A 337 0.44 23.88 -25.44
CA PHE A 337 0.49 25.34 -25.33
C PHE A 337 0.34 26.01 -26.72
N GLY A 338 -0.73 25.66 -27.45
CA GLY A 338 -0.97 26.12 -28.82
C GLY A 338 -2.27 26.89 -29.01
N ASN A 339 -3.33 26.62 -28.24
CA ASN A 339 -4.60 27.35 -28.36
C ASN A 339 -5.35 27.41 -27.03
N ILE A 340 -5.51 28.63 -26.50
CA ILE A 340 -6.19 28.96 -25.24
C ILE A 340 -7.73 29.00 -25.41
N ASP A 341 -8.26 28.75 -26.60
CA ASP A 341 -9.68 29.03 -26.92
C ASP A 341 -10.70 27.93 -26.54
N LEU A 342 -10.29 26.84 -25.90
CA LEU A 342 -11.21 25.75 -25.48
C LEU A 342 -11.81 25.92 -24.07
N PHE A 343 -11.61 27.07 -23.42
CA PHE A 343 -12.20 27.39 -22.10
C PHE A 343 -13.69 27.79 -22.15
N THR A 344 -14.37 27.71 -23.29
CA THR A 344 -15.67 28.37 -23.50
C THR A 344 -16.90 27.55 -23.14
N ASP A 345 -16.82 26.22 -23.06
CA ASP A 345 -18.03 25.37 -22.94
C ASP A 345 -18.17 24.66 -21.58
N TRP A 346 -17.80 25.38 -20.52
CA TRP A 346 -18.06 24.95 -19.15
C TRP A 346 -19.23 25.74 -18.59
N ASP A 347 -20.26 25.01 -18.17
CA ASP A 347 -21.43 25.46 -17.39
C ASP A 347 -21.05 25.93 -15.97
N VAL A 348 -19.84 26.48 -15.81
CA VAL A 348 -19.48 27.32 -14.68
C VAL A 348 -20.22 28.62 -14.89
N THR A 349 -21.28 28.83 -14.11
CA THR A 349 -22.06 30.07 -14.14
C THR A 349 -21.11 31.28 -14.23
N PRO A 350 -21.36 32.28 -15.10
CA PRO A 350 -20.43 33.39 -15.38
C PRO A 350 -19.93 34.18 -14.16
N LYS A 351 -20.56 33.99 -12.99
CA LYS A 351 -20.26 34.68 -11.74
C LYS A 351 -18.99 34.21 -11.02
N SER A 352 -18.35 33.11 -11.43
CA SER A 352 -17.15 32.57 -10.78
C SER A 352 -15.86 32.65 -11.62
N ARG A 353 -15.88 33.31 -12.79
CA ARG A 353 -14.67 33.59 -13.59
C ARG A 353 -13.84 34.74 -13.01
N ARG A 354 -13.32 34.57 -11.80
CA ARG A 354 -12.16 35.37 -11.39
C ARG A 354 -10.96 34.84 -12.18
N MET A 355 -10.35 35.70 -13.00
CA MET A 355 -9.07 35.36 -13.62
C MET A 355 -8.03 35.17 -12.51
N LEU A 356 -7.36 34.02 -12.50
CA LEU A 356 -6.23 33.78 -11.62
C LEU A 356 -5.09 34.73 -12.01
N THR A 357 -4.39 35.27 -11.02
CA THR A 357 -3.14 35.98 -11.29
C THR A 357 -2.08 35.00 -11.81
N PRO A 358 -1.03 35.47 -12.51
CA PRO A 358 0.08 34.60 -12.93
C PRO A 358 0.71 33.83 -11.77
N GLU A 359 0.77 34.44 -10.59
CA GLU A 359 1.32 33.85 -9.36
C GLU A 359 0.40 32.75 -8.80
N GLU A 360 -0.93 33.00 -8.77
CA GLU A 360 -1.91 31.99 -8.39
C GLU A 360 -1.87 30.80 -9.37
N LEU A 361 -1.73 31.07 -10.67
CA LEU A 361 -1.62 30.03 -11.70
C LEU A 361 -0.34 29.18 -11.54
N GLU A 362 0.79 29.80 -11.20
CA GLU A 362 2.04 29.08 -10.96
C GLU A 362 1.98 28.26 -9.67
N SER A 363 1.36 28.79 -8.60
CA SER A 363 1.11 28.06 -7.37
C SER A 363 0.23 26.83 -7.63
N VAL A 364 -0.83 27.01 -8.42
CA VAL A 364 -1.70 25.93 -8.90
C VAL A 364 -0.87 24.88 -9.64
N ARG A 365 -0.09 25.26 -10.66
CA ARG A 365 0.74 24.32 -11.42
C ARG A 365 1.71 23.55 -10.53
N SER A 366 2.40 24.23 -9.63
CA SER A 366 3.36 23.62 -8.70
C SER A 366 2.67 22.62 -7.76
N LEU A 367 1.47 22.93 -7.26
CA LEU A 367 0.70 22.00 -6.43
C LEU A 367 0.27 20.76 -7.21
N HIS A 368 -0.17 20.92 -8.46
CA HIS A 368 -0.54 19.80 -9.33
C HIS A 368 0.64 18.89 -9.62
N GLU A 369 1.80 19.47 -9.97
CA GLU A 369 3.00 18.70 -10.25
C GLU A 369 3.46 17.87 -9.04
N MET A 370 3.18 18.39 -7.83
CA MET A 370 3.43 17.72 -6.56
C MET A 370 2.39 16.69 -6.19
N SER A 371 1.17 16.83 -6.68
CA SER A 371 0.07 15.94 -6.33
C SER A 371 0.26 14.55 -6.96
N PHE A 372 -0.16 13.53 -6.23
CA PHE A 372 -0.45 12.22 -6.80
C PHE A 372 -1.67 12.36 -7.71
N ASN A 373 -1.40 12.53 -9.00
CA ASN A 373 -2.42 12.58 -10.02
C ASN A 373 -2.12 11.52 -11.09
N PRO A 374 -2.70 10.33 -10.97
CA PRO A 374 -2.64 9.31 -12.01
C PRO A 374 -3.73 9.48 -13.09
N GLY A 375 -4.67 10.40 -12.92
CA GLY A 375 -5.74 10.71 -13.88
C GLY A 375 -6.30 12.12 -13.70
N TYR A 376 -7.54 12.21 -13.24
CA TYR A 376 -8.19 13.50 -12.91
C TYR A 376 -8.42 13.61 -11.40
N LEU A 377 -8.06 14.76 -10.81
CA LEU A 377 -8.38 15.06 -9.41
C LEU A 377 -9.55 16.05 -9.36
N VAL A 378 -10.60 15.65 -8.64
CA VAL A 378 -11.76 16.49 -8.36
C VAL A 378 -11.85 16.71 -6.87
N TYR A 379 -12.04 17.96 -6.49
CA TYR A 379 -12.11 18.40 -5.10
C TYR A 379 -13.56 18.76 -4.78
N ALA A 380 -14.15 18.10 -3.77
CA ALA A 380 -15.53 18.29 -3.37
C ALA A 380 -15.78 19.64 -2.66
N SER A 381 -14.76 20.23 -2.04
CA SER A 381 -14.90 21.47 -1.27
C SER A 381 -13.82 22.50 -1.64
N GLN A 382 -13.71 23.59 -0.88
CA GLN A 382 -12.57 24.53 -0.92
C GLN A 382 -11.61 24.30 0.26
N SER A 383 -11.64 23.12 0.90
CA SER A 383 -10.76 22.80 2.01
C SER A 383 -9.31 22.67 1.57
N GLU A 384 -8.41 23.32 2.31
CA GLU A 384 -6.96 23.22 2.13
C GLU A 384 -6.46 21.79 2.36
N VAL A 385 -6.99 21.09 3.37
CA VAL A 385 -6.63 19.69 3.68
C VAL A 385 -6.88 18.80 2.47
N GLU A 386 -7.99 19.02 1.76
CA GLU A 386 -8.34 18.25 0.56
C GLU A 386 -7.25 18.34 -0.52
N ARG A 387 -6.60 19.51 -0.67
CA ARG A 387 -5.52 19.77 -1.64
C ARG A 387 -4.19 19.17 -1.23
N LEU A 388 -3.97 18.99 0.07
CA LEU A 388 -2.73 18.44 0.61
C LEU A 388 -2.73 16.90 0.64
N ILE A 389 -3.90 16.26 0.59
CA ILE A 389 -4.02 14.79 0.53
C ILE A 389 -3.28 14.21 -0.69
N PRO A 390 -3.47 14.71 -1.93
CA PRO A 390 -2.68 14.25 -3.08
C PRO A 390 -1.19 14.50 -2.95
N VAL A 391 -0.79 15.60 -2.30
CA VAL A 391 0.62 15.89 -2.06
C VAL A 391 1.22 14.81 -1.15
N ALA A 392 0.54 14.45 -0.07
CA ALA A 392 0.96 13.34 0.80
C ALA A 392 0.99 11.99 0.07
N ALA A 393 -0.06 11.69 -0.72
CA ALA A 393 -0.12 10.49 -1.55
C ALA A 393 1.02 10.42 -2.58
N SER A 394 1.60 11.55 -3.00
CA SER A 394 2.70 11.56 -3.98
C SER A 394 3.96 10.86 -3.49
N LEU A 395 4.07 10.63 -2.18
CA LEU A 395 5.14 9.86 -1.56
C LEU A 395 5.20 8.42 -2.09
N THR A 396 4.04 7.82 -2.41
CA THR A 396 3.98 6.45 -2.95
C THR A 396 4.73 6.33 -4.27
N ARG A 397 4.85 7.42 -5.04
CA ARG A 397 5.63 7.48 -6.30
C ARG A 397 7.13 7.31 -6.11
N LEU A 398 7.65 7.29 -4.88
CA LEU A 398 9.04 6.92 -4.61
C LEU A 398 9.27 5.42 -4.71
N VAL A 399 8.23 4.61 -4.47
CA VAL A 399 8.30 3.15 -4.59
C VAL A 399 8.16 2.71 -6.05
N PHE A 400 7.53 3.53 -6.90
CA PHE A 400 7.30 3.20 -8.31
C PHE A 400 8.25 3.92 -9.26
N GLY A 401 8.85 3.11 -10.14
CA GLY A 401 9.24 3.61 -11.44
C GLY A 401 7.98 4.05 -12.19
N THR A 402 7.89 5.33 -12.57
CA THR A 402 6.83 5.84 -13.44
C THR A 402 6.88 5.17 -14.82
N ALA A 403 6.39 3.93 -14.92
CA ALA A 403 5.91 3.37 -16.15
C ALA A 403 4.40 3.63 -16.18
N CYS A 404 4.01 4.72 -16.85
CA CYS A 404 2.61 4.93 -17.17
C CYS A 404 2.20 3.82 -18.16
N PRO A 405 1.13 3.04 -17.90
CA PRO A 405 0.71 1.94 -18.77
C PRO A 405 0.27 2.37 -20.18
N MET A 406 0.18 3.68 -20.47
CA MET A 406 -0.26 4.18 -21.78
C MET A 406 0.60 3.77 -22.98
N PHE A 407 1.69 3.02 -22.80
CA PHE A 407 2.44 2.41 -23.88
C PHE A 407 2.47 0.88 -23.72
N ASN A 408 1.71 0.19 -24.57
CA ASN A 408 1.47 -1.27 -24.66
C ASN A 408 2.74 -2.13 -24.88
N SER A 409 3.78 -1.99 -24.06
CA SER A 409 4.90 -2.93 -24.05
C SER A 409 4.96 -3.63 -22.70
N GLU A 410 4.33 -4.80 -22.68
CA GLU A 410 4.23 -5.79 -21.60
C GLU A 410 5.60 -6.17 -20.98
N MET A 411 6.73 -5.80 -21.60
CA MET A 411 8.09 -6.10 -21.11
C MET A 411 8.90 -4.89 -20.58
N VAL A 412 8.43 -3.64 -20.69
CA VAL A 412 9.27 -2.46 -20.32
C VAL A 412 9.00 -1.92 -18.90
N PHE A 413 8.04 -2.52 -18.18
CA PHE A 413 7.58 -2.02 -16.87
C PHE A 413 8.64 -2.01 -15.76
N ARG A 414 9.67 -2.86 -15.82
CA ARG A 414 10.64 -3.03 -14.71
C ARG A 414 11.99 -2.34 -14.92
N ALA A 415 12.28 -1.81 -16.11
CA ALA A 415 13.63 -1.37 -16.49
C ALA A 415 13.99 0.10 -16.15
N THR A 416 13.10 0.90 -15.57
CA THR A 416 13.34 2.35 -15.32
C THR A 416 13.23 2.78 -13.85
N HIS A 417 13.32 1.84 -12.91
CA HIS A 417 13.11 2.11 -11.48
C HIS A 417 14.10 3.15 -10.92
N ARG A 418 15.40 3.04 -11.24
CA ARG A 418 16.42 4.00 -10.76
C ARG A 418 16.31 5.39 -11.39
N SER A 419 16.05 5.49 -12.69
CA SER A 419 15.93 6.81 -13.35
C SER A 419 14.71 7.55 -12.81
N SER A 420 13.61 6.83 -12.59
CA SER A 420 12.42 7.39 -11.97
C SER A 420 12.69 7.81 -10.52
N PHE A 421 13.31 6.98 -9.68
CA PHE A 421 13.64 7.35 -8.29
C PHE A 421 14.46 8.65 -8.22
N ASN A 422 15.55 8.76 -9.00
CA ASN A 422 16.37 9.97 -9.00
C ASN A 422 15.60 11.18 -9.52
N TYR A 423 14.80 10.99 -10.56
CA TYR A 423 13.93 12.04 -11.07
C TYR A 423 12.96 12.52 -9.98
N LYS A 424 12.35 11.62 -9.21
CA LYS A 424 11.45 11.99 -8.10
C LYS A 424 12.19 12.69 -6.98
N VAL A 425 13.37 12.21 -6.60
CA VAL A 425 14.22 12.87 -5.59
C VAL A 425 14.54 14.31 -6.00
N ILE A 426 14.98 14.51 -7.24
CA ILE A 426 15.27 15.85 -7.77
C ILE A 426 13.99 16.69 -7.87
N LYS A 427 12.93 16.13 -8.46
CA LYS A 427 11.63 16.78 -8.65
C LYS A 427 11.06 17.28 -7.34
N TYR A 428 11.12 16.45 -6.29
CA TYR A 428 10.56 16.76 -4.97
C TYR A 428 11.55 17.53 -4.06
N GLY A 429 12.78 17.77 -4.52
CA GLY A 429 13.81 18.43 -3.71
C GLY A 429 14.20 17.61 -2.47
N LEU A 430 14.18 16.28 -2.58
CA LEU A 430 14.48 15.40 -1.46
C LEU A 430 15.99 15.31 -1.25
N ARG A 431 16.41 15.34 0.02
CA ARG A 431 17.82 15.16 0.39
C ARG A 431 18.14 13.68 0.46
N LEU A 432 19.23 13.29 -0.21
CA LEU A 432 19.81 11.96 -0.08
C LEU A 432 20.87 11.96 1.02
N SER A 433 21.08 10.80 1.63
CA SER A 433 22.14 10.56 2.60
C SER A 433 22.88 9.28 2.22
N THR A 434 24.02 9.02 2.86
CA THR A 434 24.66 7.71 2.78
C THR A 434 24.15 6.82 3.92
N LEU A 435 24.22 5.50 3.74
CA LEU A 435 23.90 4.56 4.81
C LEU A 435 24.84 4.75 6.02
N GLY A 436 26.11 5.10 5.77
CA GLY A 436 27.07 5.48 6.78
C GLY A 436 26.62 6.68 7.62
N ASP A 437 26.06 7.72 6.99
CA ASP A 437 25.51 8.88 7.71
C ASP A 437 24.34 8.48 8.61
N VAL A 438 23.44 7.62 8.11
CA VAL A 438 22.30 7.10 8.89
C VAL A 438 22.78 6.27 10.09
N LYS A 439 23.75 5.37 9.88
CA LYS A 439 24.36 4.57 10.96
C LYS A 439 25.03 5.48 12.00
N ARG A 440 25.85 6.43 11.56
CA ARG A 440 26.55 7.39 12.43
C ARG A 440 25.55 8.18 13.26
N TYR A 441 24.51 8.75 12.64
CA TYR A 441 23.46 9.47 13.36
C TYR A 441 22.79 8.60 14.42
N ARG A 442 22.43 7.36 14.07
CA ARG A 442 21.77 6.44 15.02
C ARG A 442 22.69 6.09 16.20
N CYS A 443 23.98 5.91 15.97
CA CYS A 443 24.96 5.68 17.05
C CYS A 443 25.08 6.89 17.97
N HIS A 444 25.15 8.10 17.43
CA HIS A 444 25.15 9.33 18.23
C HIS A 444 23.85 9.49 19.02
N HIS A 445 22.72 9.16 18.40
CA HIS A 445 21.43 9.19 19.08
C HIS A 445 21.36 8.18 20.23
N PHE A 446 21.87 6.97 20.02
CA PHE A 446 21.99 5.94 21.06
C PHE A 446 22.82 6.44 22.23
N ALA A 447 24.05 6.94 21.97
CA ALA A 447 24.92 7.48 23.01
C ALA A 447 24.26 8.62 23.79
N ARG A 448 23.52 9.51 23.10
CA ARG A 448 22.80 10.61 23.73
C ARG A 448 21.64 10.14 24.61
N LEU A 449 20.86 9.15 24.17
CA LEU A 449 19.74 8.59 24.95
C LEU A 449 20.23 7.89 26.23
N PHE A 450 21.39 7.25 26.15
CA PHE A 450 21.96 6.46 27.23
C PHE A 450 23.06 7.17 28.03
N LYS A 451 23.18 8.49 27.85
CA LYS A 451 24.17 9.31 28.54
C LYS A 451 24.05 9.16 30.06
N GLY A 452 25.18 8.88 30.72
CA GLY A 452 25.29 8.63 32.16
C GLY A 452 24.91 7.21 32.59
N SER A 453 24.57 6.32 31.66
CA SER A 453 24.27 4.91 31.95
C SER A 453 25.44 3.99 31.58
N MET A 454 25.37 2.72 32.00
CA MET A 454 26.35 1.71 31.59
C MET A 454 26.39 1.48 30.07
N TRP A 455 25.33 1.82 29.34
CA TRP A 455 25.24 1.68 27.89
C TRP A 455 26.05 2.73 27.12
N GLU A 456 26.41 3.86 27.76
CA GLU A 456 27.29 4.87 27.16
C GLU A 456 28.72 4.34 26.97
N GLN A 457 29.13 3.36 27.79
CA GLN A 457 30.49 2.78 27.78
C GLN A 457 30.66 1.62 26.78
N LEU A 458 29.62 1.27 26.01
CA LEU A 458 29.73 0.19 25.05
C LEU A 458 30.69 0.56 23.92
N PRO A 459 31.52 -0.39 23.44
CA PRO A 459 32.34 -0.19 22.25
C PRO A 459 31.50 0.21 21.04
N GLU A 460 32.04 1.09 20.19
CA GLU A 460 31.33 1.62 19.03
C GLU A 460 30.83 0.50 18.10
N GLU A 461 31.62 -0.55 17.91
CA GLU A 461 31.26 -1.69 17.07
C GLU A 461 30.02 -2.42 17.61
N LEU A 462 29.89 -2.50 18.94
CA LEU A 462 28.72 -3.11 19.56
C LEU A 462 27.48 -2.21 19.43
N VAL A 463 27.64 -0.90 19.58
CA VAL A 463 26.56 0.08 19.33
C VAL A 463 26.10 0.00 17.88
N GLN A 464 27.02 -0.05 16.93
CA GLN A 464 26.71 -0.20 15.50
C GLN A 464 25.93 -1.51 15.23
N ARG A 465 26.32 -2.63 15.85
CA ARG A 465 25.57 -3.89 15.76
C ARG A 465 24.16 -3.77 16.34
N ILE A 466 24.01 -3.21 17.55
CA ILE A 466 22.69 -2.98 18.19
C ILE A 466 21.81 -2.11 17.28
N VAL A 467 22.36 -1.01 16.77
CA VAL A 467 21.68 -0.10 15.85
C VAL A 467 21.31 -0.77 14.53
N GLY A 468 22.13 -1.72 14.07
CA GLY A 468 21.88 -2.53 12.88
C GLY A 468 20.67 -3.46 13.02
N PHE A 469 20.34 -3.89 14.24
CA PHE A 469 19.10 -4.65 14.51
C PHE A 469 17.85 -3.78 14.55
N LEU A 470 17.97 -2.45 14.58
CA LEU A 470 16.81 -1.57 14.57
C LEU A 470 16.20 -1.48 13.16
N PRO A 471 14.86 -1.49 13.04
CA PRO A 471 14.17 -1.41 11.75
C PRO A 471 14.73 -0.29 10.85
N PRO A 472 14.86 -0.55 9.54
CA PRO A 472 15.30 0.46 8.60
C PRO A 472 14.31 1.63 8.63
N ARG A 473 14.84 2.85 8.60
CA ARG A 473 14.05 4.10 8.53
C ARG A 473 14.33 4.87 7.23
N HIS A 474 14.98 4.20 6.29
CA HIS A 474 15.47 4.79 5.05
C HIS A 474 15.07 3.90 3.89
N MET A 475 14.83 4.52 2.73
CA MET A 475 14.63 3.81 1.48
C MET A 475 15.96 3.74 0.73
N CYS A 476 16.40 2.54 0.36
CA CYS A 476 17.60 2.38 -0.44
C CYS A 476 17.35 2.88 -1.87
N ARG A 477 18.32 3.62 -2.42
CA ARG A 477 18.31 3.95 -3.83
C ARG A 477 18.40 2.63 -4.63
N PRO A 478 17.52 2.38 -5.60
CA PRO A 478 17.60 1.18 -6.44
C PRO A 478 18.98 1.07 -7.11
N PRO A 479 19.56 -0.14 -7.24
CA PRO A 479 20.84 -0.32 -7.90
C PRO A 479 20.79 0.20 -9.35
N ALA A 480 21.95 0.61 -9.90
CA ALA A 480 22.03 0.82 -11.35
C ALA A 480 21.76 -0.55 -11.95
N SER A 481 20.70 -0.65 -12.75
CA SER A 481 20.22 -1.87 -13.41
C SER A 481 21.34 -2.89 -13.56
N PHE A 482 21.10 -4.11 -13.04
CA PHE A 482 21.90 -5.25 -13.46
C PHE A 482 21.91 -5.30 -14.99
N PRO A 483 23.04 -5.62 -15.63
CA PRO A 483 23.05 -5.84 -17.07
C PRO A 483 21.96 -6.87 -17.37
N THR A 484 21.01 -6.49 -18.20
CA THR A 484 19.97 -7.39 -18.69
C THR A 484 20.69 -8.59 -19.28
N ILE A 485 20.63 -9.74 -18.60
CA ILE A 485 21.06 -11.00 -19.20
C ILE A 485 19.97 -11.29 -20.24
N LEU A 486 20.28 -10.93 -21.49
CA LEU A 486 19.46 -11.21 -22.66
C LEU A 486 19.42 -12.70 -22.96
#